data_AF-A0A849EUD9-F1
#
_entry.id   AF-A0A849EUD9-F1
#
_cell.length_a   1.000
_cell.length_b   1.000
_cell.length_c   1.000
_cell.angle_alpha   90.00
_cell.angle_beta   90.00
_cell.angle_gamma   90.00
#
_symmetry.space_group_name_H-M   'P 1'
#
loop_
_entity.id
_entity.type
_entity.pdbx_description
1 polymer ?
#
loop_
_entity_poly.entity_id
_entity_poly.type
_entity_poly.pdbx_seq_one_letter_code
_entity_poly.pdbx_strand_id
1 'polypeptide(L)' 'MNVIAAIILAALVLDTLVNGVADVLNLKKVRHDLPPAFKGWYDPQAYRRSQDYLLTNTRFAWGVTAVDLA' A
#
# COMPACT_ATOMS: atom_id res chain seq x y z
N MET A 1 -22.33 13.84 -23.86
CA MET A 1 -21.20 12.96 -23.50
C MET A 1 -19.94 13.81 -23.48
N ASN A 2 -19.31 13.99 -22.32
CA ASN A 2 -18.10 14.80 -22.20
C ASN A 2 -16.88 13.88 -22.27
N VAL A 3 -16.31 13.73 -23.46
CA VAL A 3 -15.15 12.84 -23.70
C VAL A 3 -14.01 13.14 -22.73
N ILE A 4 -13.76 14.42 -22.44
CA ILE A 4 -12.76 14.85 -21.45
C ILE A 4 -13.07 14.29 -20.06
N ALA A 5 -14.33 14.37 -19.61
CA ALA A 5 -14.73 13.83 -18.31
C ALA A 5 -14.56 12.31 -18.24
N ALA A 6 -14.86 11.59 -19.34
CA ALA A 6 -14.66 10.15 -19.41
C ALA A 6 -13.16 9.77 -19.30
N ILE A 7 -12.27 10.54 -19.93
CA ILE A 7 -10.82 10.32 -19.83
C ILE A 7 -10.33 10.54 -18.40
N ILE A 8 -10.76 11.63 -17.75
CA ILE A 8 -10.38 11.92 -16.35
C ILE A 8 -10.83 10.79 -15.42
N LEU A 9 -12.09 10.36 -15.55
CA LEU A 9 -12.63 9.28 -14.72
C LEU A 9 -11.87 7.96 -14.96
N ALA A 10 -11.55 7.62 -16.20
CA ALA A 10 -10.76 6.43 -16.52
C ALA A 10 -9.36 6.49 -15.91
N ALA A 11 -8.70 7.65 -15.94
CA ALA A 11 -7.38 7.84 -15.34
C ALA A 11 -7.40 7.64 -13.82
N LEU A 12 -8.39 8.19 -13.11
CA LEU A 12 -8.56 8.03 -11.66
C LEU A 12 -8.80 6.58 -11.25
N VAL A 13 -9.65 5.87 -12.01
CA VAL A 13 -9.91 4.45 -11.78
C VAL A 13 -8.65 3.62 -12.00
N LEU A 14 -7.91 3.87 -13.08
CA LEU A 14 -6.68 3.14 -13.37
C LEU A 14 -5.61 3.38 -12.30
N ASP A 15 -5.40 4.63 -11.88
CA ASP A 15 -4.45 4.97 -10.81
C ASP A 15 -4.80 4.23 -9.51
N THR A 16 -6.07 4.29 -9.10
CA THR A 16 -6.55 3.62 -7.89
C THR A 16 -6.34 2.10 -7.97
N LEU A 17 -6.62 1.48 -9.11
CA LEU A 17 -6.43 0.04 -9.30
C LEU A 17 -4.96 -0.36 -9.25
N VAL A 18 -4.09 0.38 -9.93
CA VAL A 18 -2.65 0.06 -9.96
C VAL A 18 -2.04 0.17 -8.56
N ASN A 19 -2.34 1.26 -7.84
CA ASN A 19 -1.86 1.46 -6.48
C ASN A 19 -2.42 0.40 -5.51
N GLY A 20 -3.73 0.09 -5.61
CA GLY A 20 -4.35 -0.96 -4.80
C GLY A 20 -3.73 -2.34 -5.02
N VAL A 21 -3.42 -2.71 -6.27
CA VAL A 21 -2.72 -3.97 -6.58
C VAL A 21 -1.31 -3.97 -6.00
N ALA A 22 -0.56 -2.86 -6.13
CA ALA A 22 0.77 -2.74 -5.56
C ALA A 22 0.77 -2.92 -4.04
N ASP A 23 -0.18 -2.30 -3.34
CA ASP A 23 -0.37 -2.46 -1.90
C ASP A 23 -0.67 -3.91 -1.50
N VAL A 24 -1.58 -4.58 -2.20
CA VAL A 24 -1.88 -6.00 -1.96
C VAL A 24 -0.63 -6.86 -2.13
N LEU A 25 0.15 -6.62 -3.19
CA LEU A 25 1.39 -7.36 -3.43
C LEU A 25 2.46 -7.07 -2.38
N ASN A 26 2.56 -5.82 -1.91
CA ASN A 26 3.48 -5.43 -0.83
C ASN A 26 3.10 -6.10 0.48
N LEU A 27 1.82 -6.02 0.89
CA LEU A 27 1.33 -6.65 2.12
C LEU A 27 1.45 -8.17 2.08
N LYS A 28 1.28 -8.81 0.93
CA LYS A 28 1.47 -10.26 0.78
C LYS A 28 2.91 -10.71 1.06
N LYS A 29 3.90 -9.83 0.88
CA LYS A 29 5.32 -10.11 1.10
C LYS A 29 5.84 -9.67 2.49
N VAL A 30 5.01 -8.98 3.28
CA VAL A 30 5.35 -8.60 4.65
C VAL A 30 5.71 -9.83 5.47
N ARG A 31 6.83 -9.72 6.17
CA ARG A 31 7.36 -10.78 7.06
C ARG A 31 7.83 -10.12 8.34
N HIS A 32 7.37 -10.62 9.49
CA HIS A 32 7.72 -10.08 10.80
C HIS A 32 9.11 -10.47 11.31
N ASP A 33 9.71 -11.50 10.71
CA ASP A 33 11.05 -11.94 11.03
C ASP A 33 12.08 -11.18 10.20
N LEU A 34 13.11 -10.68 10.88
CA LEU A 34 14.21 -9.96 10.26
C LEU A 34 14.95 -10.89 9.29
N PRO A 35 15.07 -10.54 7.99
CA PRO A 35 15.76 -11.38 7.03
C PRO A 35 17.22 -11.59 7.45
N PRO A 36 17.80 -12.79 7.22
CA PRO A 36 19.16 -13.11 7.64
C PRO A 36 20.21 -12.09 7.17
N ALA A 37 20.05 -11.54 5.96
CA ALA A 37 20.93 -10.52 5.41
C ALA A 37 21.02 -9.22 6.23
N PHE A 38 20.00 -8.93 7.06
CA PHE A 38 19.96 -7.74 7.91
C PHE A 38 20.31 -8.02 9.38
N LYS A 39 20.53 -9.29 9.75
CA LYS A 39 20.93 -9.64 11.12
C LYS A 39 22.26 -8.98 11.46
N GLY A 40 22.31 -8.33 12.63
CA GLY A 40 23.48 -7.58 13.09
C GLY A 40 23.58 -6.15 12.56
N TRP A 41 22.80 -5.80 11.52
CA TRP A 41 22.74 -4.44 10.96
C TRP A 41 21.50 -3.67 11.40
N TYR A 42 20.43 -4.40 11.73
CA TYR A 42 19.14 -3.80 12.06
C TYR A 42 18.50 -4.50 13.26
N ASP A 43 17.83 -3.71 14.10
CA ASP A 43 17.17 -4.21 15.31
C ASP A 43 15.90 -5.02 14.95
N PRO A 44 15.78 -6.28 15.40
CA PRO A 44 14.63 -7.12 15.07
C PRO A 44 13.28 -6.59 15.59
N GLN A 45 13.26 -5.90 16.74
CA GLN A 45 12.02 -5.35 17.29
C GLN A 45 11.59 -4.08 16.55
N ALA A 46 12.54 -3.23 16.18
CA ALA A 46 12.30 -2.09 15.31
C ALA A 46 11.74 -2.55 13.96
N TYR A 47 12.32 -3.61 13.38
CA TYR A 47 11.84 -4.17 12.12
C TYR A 47 10.40 -4.64 12.23
N ARG A 48 10.08 -5.42 13.26
CA ARG A 48 8.74 -5.92 13.51
C ARG A 48 7.72 -4.77 13.65
N ARG A 49 8.06 -3.73 14.41
CA ARG A 49 7.24 -2.51 14.53
C ARG A 49 7.02 -1.80 13.19
N SER A 50 8.05 -1.69 12.35
CA SER A 50 7.90 -1.12 11.01
C SER A 50 6.99 -1.95 10.11
N GLN A 51 7.02 -3.29 10.22
CA GLN A 51 6.09 -4.15 9.49
C GLN A 51 4.63 -3.98 9.96
N ASP A 52 4.42 -3.87 11.28
CA ASP A 52 3.08 -3.64 11.85
C ASP A 52 2.52 -2.27 11.45
N TYR A 53 3.38 -1.26 11.43
CA TYR A 53 3.03 0.07 10.94
C TYR A 53 2.64 0.03 9.45
N LEU A 54 3.43 -0.64 8.61
CA LEU A 54 3.11 -0.80 7.19
C LEU A 54 1.74 -1.46 6.98
N LEU A 55 1.48 -2.57 7.67
CA LEU A 55 0.19 -3.28 7.60
C LEU A 55 -0.98 -2.38 8.00
N THR A 56 -0.86 -1.67 9.12
CA THR A 56 -1.93 -0.83 9.66
C THR A 56 -2.17 0.37 8.76
N ASN A 57 -1.09 1.05 8.34
CA ASN A 57 -1.18 2.25 7.52
C ASN A 57 -1.74 1.96 6.13
N THR A 58 -1.31 0.88 5.46
CA THR A 58 -1.83 0.53 4.13
C THR A 58 -3.32 0.17 4.18
N ARG A 59 -3.76 -0.56 5.20
CA ARG A 59 -5.20 -0.87 5.38
C ARG A 59 -6.03 0.39 5.62
N PHE A 60 -5.51 1.32 6.42
CA PHE A 60 -6.16 2.60 6.65
C PHE A 60 -6.22 3.45 5.37
N ALA A 61 -5.13 3.48 4.60
CA ALA A 61 -5.05 4.20 3.34
C ALA A 61 -6.13 3.75 2.35
N TRP A 62 -6.45 2.44 2.27
CA TRP A 62 -7.57 1.97 1.43
C TRP A 62 -8.92 2.57 1.81
N GLY A 63 -9.15 2.80 3.10
CA GLY A 63 -10.35 3.52 3.57
C GLY A 63 -10.35 4.98 3.17
N VAL A 64 -9.20 5.65 3.25
CA VAL A 64 -9.03 7.05 2.82
C VAL A 64 -9.25 7.18 1.31
N THR A 65 -8.65 6.31 0.50
CA THR A 65 -8.82 6.31 -0.96
C THR A 65 -10.29 6.10 -1.36
N ALA A 66 -11.04 5.28 -0.62
CA ALA A 66 -12.47 5.11 -0.88
C ALA A 66 -13.27 6.39 -0.61
N VAL A 67 -12.88 7.19 0.39
CA VAL A 67 -13.49 8.49 0.69
C VAL A 67 -13.09 9.54 -0.35
N ASP A 68 -11.81 9.60 -0.74
CA ASP A 68 -11.31 10.57 -1.72
C ASP A 68 -11.93 10.38 -3.12
N LEU A 69 -12.32 9.14 -3.45
CA LEU A 69 -12.94 8.81 -4.74
C LEU A 69 -14.47 8.98 -4.77
N ALA A 70 -15.13 9.06 -3.59
CA ALA A 70 -16.58 9.14 -3.45
C ALA A 70 -17.11 10.59 -3.50
#